data_AF-A0A3N9V5X0-F1
#
_entry.id   AF-A0A3N9V5X0-F1
#
_cell.length_a   1.000
_cell.length_b   1.000
_cell.length_c   1.000
_cell.angle_alpha   90.00
_cell.angle_beta   90.00
_cell.angle_gamma   90.00
#
_symmetry.space_group_name_H-M   'P 1'
#
loop_
_entity.id
_entity.type
_entity.pdbx_description
1 polymer ?
#
loop_
_entity_poly.entity_id
_entity_poly.type
_entity_poly.pdbx_seq_one_letter_code
_entity_poly.pdbx_strand_id
1 'polypeptide(L)' 'MSKLFSPLTLREITFRNRIFVSPMCQYSSREGFP' A
#
# COMPACT_ATOMS: atom_id res chain seq x y z
N MET A 1 -2.74 -18.21 -14.63
CA MET A 1 -1.99 -16.93 -14.72
C MET A 1 -2.24 -16.12 -13.45
N SER A 2 -1.17 -15.63 -12.82
CA SER A 2 -1.25 -14.87 -11.58
C SER A 2 -1.86 -13.48 -11.78
N LYS A 3 -2.73 -13.03 -10.87
CA LYS A 3 -3.28 -11.66 -10.86
C LYS A 3 -2.38 -10.66 -10.10
N LEU A 4 -1.24 -11.09 -9.57
CA LEU A 4 -0.42 -10.29 -8.65
C LEU A 4 -0.01 -8.93 -9.25
N PHE A 5 0.38 -8.92 -10.53
CA PHE A 5 0.79 -7.71 -11.25
C PHE A 5 -0.30 -7.10 -12.12
N SER A 6 -1.54 -7.60 -12.05
CA SER A 6 -2.65 -7.00 -12.80
C SER A 6 -3.21 -5.78 -12.07
N PRO A 7 -3.75 -4.79 -12.80
CA PRO A 7 -4.41 -3.65 -12.19
C PRO A 7 -5.55 -4.05 -11.25
N LEU A 8 -5.79 -3.21 -10.24
CA LEU A 8 -6.87 -3.34 -9.28
C LEU A 8 -7.49 -1.97 -9.03
N THR A 9 -8.79 -1.83 -9.30
CA THR A 9 -9.54 -0.62 -8.94
C THR A 9 -10.24 -0.84 -7.61
N LEU A 10 -10.01 0.05 -6.65
CA LEU A 10 -10.72 0.12 -5.37
C LEU A 10 -11.38 1.49 -5.27
N ARG A 11 -12.71 1.52 -5.29
CA ARG A 11 -13.49 2.77 -5.42
C ARG A 11 -13.07 3.54 -6.68
N GLU A 12 -12.58 4.76 -6.55
CA GLU A 12 -12.19 5.64 -7.66
C GLU A 12 -10.70 5.54 -8.00
N ILE A 13 -9.92 4.77 -7.24
CA ILE A 13 -8.47 4.68 -7.39
C ILE A 13 -8.09 3.37 -8.07
N THR A 14 -7.29 3.45 -9.14
CA THR A 14 -6.72 2.29 -9.83
C THR A 14 -5.24 2.13 -9.48
N PHE A 15 -4.90 0.97 -8.92
CA PHE A 15 -3.52 0.55 -8.63
C PHE A 15 -2.95 -0.25 -9.79
N ARG A 16 -1.66 -0.06 -10.07
CA ARG A 16 -0.94 -0.76 -11.16
C ARG A 16 -0.70 -2.25 -10.90
N ASN A 17 -0.76 -2.69 -9.65
CA ASN A 17 -0.59 -4.07 -9.20
C ASN A 17 -1.34 -4.30 -7.88
N ARG A 18 -1.31 -5.53 -7.37
CA ARG A 18 -1.99 -5.93 -6.13
C ARG A 18 -1.04 -6.10 -4.94
N ILE A 19 0.13 -5.47 -4.99
CA ILE A 19 1.16 -5.56 -3.95
C ILE A 19 1.04 -4.32 -3.07
N PHE A 20 0.79 -4.53 -1.79
CA PHE A 20 0.66 -3.47 -0.79
C PHE A 20 1.59 -3.74 0.38
N VAL A 21 2.02 -2.67 1.05
CA VAL A 21 2.78 -2.75 2.30
C VAL A 21 1.79 -2.60 3.44
N SER A 22 1.72 -3.59 4.33
CA SER A 22 0.91 -3.49 5.54
C SER A 22 1.39 -2.32 6.40
N PRO A 23 0.49 -1.61 7.10
CA PRO A 23 0.92 -0.60 8.06
C PRO A 23 1.73 -1.29 9.18
N MET A 24 2.94 -0.80 9.41
CA MET A 24 3.84 -1.31 10.44
C MET A 24 4.31 -0.15 11.32
N CYS A 25 4.36 -0.38 12.63
CA CYS A 25 4.90 0.61 13.56
C CYS A 25 6.42 0.70 13.39
N GLN A 26 6.90 1.85 12.92
CA GLN A 26 8.33 2.11 12.78
C GLN A 26 8.96 2.64 14.08
N TYR A 27 8.13 3.08 15.04
CA TYR A 27 8.54 3.66 16.34
C TYR A 27 9.65 4.71 16.22
N SER A 28 9.68 5.46 15.10
CA SER A 28 10.78 6.34 14.73
C SER A 28 10.44 7.83 14.82
N SER A 29 9.24 8.19 15.29
CA SER A 29 8.80 9.58 15.34
C SER A 29 9.39 10.34 16.53
N ARG A 30 9.68 11.62 16.33
CA ARG A 30 10.01 12.58 17.40
C ARG A 30 8.90 13.61 17.47
N GLU A 31 8.28 13.76 18.65
CA GLU A 31 7.13 14.66 18.87
C GLU A 31 5.96 14.43 17.89
N GLY A 32 5.80 13.19 17.39
CA GLY A 32 4.74 12.84 16.43
C GLY A 32 5.05 13.19 14.97
N PHE A 33 6.22 13.76 14.70
CA PHE A 33 6.67 14.00 13.33
C PHE A 33 7.39 12.79 12.74
N PRO A 34 7.30 12.59 11.41
CA PRO A 34 8.08 11.58 10.69
C PRO A 34 9.58 11.65 10.94
#